data_AF-A0A739T3T1-F1
#
_entry.id   AF-A0A739T3T1-F1
#
_cell.length_a   1.000
_cell.length_b   1.000
_cell.length_c   1.000
_cell.angle_alpha   90.00
_cell.angle_beta   90.00
_cell.angle_gamma   90.00
#
_symmetry.space_group_name_H-M   'P 1'
#
loop_
_entity.id
_entity.type
_entity.pdbx_description
1 polymer ?
#
loop_
_entity_poly.entity_id
_entity_poly.type
_entity_poly.pdbx_seq_one_letter_code
_entity_poly.pdbx_strand_id
1 'polypeptide(L)'
;MNPELSIKIDYLKDRHNPEEVFEAMALYINAYRDFGQVLSNSIGIKADFNFQLNEIKSGSILSKLSVIPGKIDEILANAFYNSGDELFRELTDIETTDTEEQVETLAVNLETALAKNLPQQIADPNIDRQNLSFALEKFSTANQKIKPNESVIITSNSNNNQNFKFNTKWRFGGKPREMFLGSTESIELNDKLYVTVSVNEGNSVWSFRSISLDKRLSGRITHKEWLERYQDGLIPAIGPKDIID
;
A
#
# COMPACT_ATOMS: atom_id res chain seq x y z
N MET A 1 -14.73 -27.23 -9.73
CA MET A 1 -13.65 -27.51 -8.75
C MET A 1 -13.38 -26.18 -8.08
N ASN A 2 -13.42 -26.10 -6.75
CA ASN A 2 -13.27 -24.80 -6.10
C ASN A 2 -11.88 -24.24 -6.40
N PRO A 3 -11.76 -22.93 -6.65
CA PRO A 3 -10.47 -22.27 -6.85
C PRO A 3 -9.56 -22.57 -5.67
N GLU A 4 -8.37 -23.10 -5.94
CA GLU A 4 -7.39 -23.44 -4.92
C GLU A 4 -6.05 -22.81 -5.33
N LEU A 5 -5.46 -22.05 -4.40
CA LEU A 5 -4.10 -21.57 -4.50
C LEU A 5 -3.26 -22.33 -3.49
N SER A 6 -2.04 -22.73 -3.82
CA SER A 6 -1.14 -23.36 -2.86
C SER A 6 0.27 -22.82 -2.97
N ILE A 7 0.95 -22.76 -1.83
CA ILE A 7 2.33 -22.33 -1.70
C ILE A 7 3.12 -23.51 -1.18
N LYS A 8 4.11 -23.94 -1.97
CA LYS A 8 5.03 -25.02 -1.65
C LYS A 8 6.42 -24.47 -1.51
N ILE A 9 7.08 -24.75 -0.39
CA ILE A 9 8.51 -24.50 -0.21
C ILE A 9 9.21 -25.84 -0.33
N ASP A 10 10.05 -25.99 -1.36
CA ASP A 10 11.00 -27.10 -1.50
C ASP A 10 12.31 -26.71 -0.82
N TYR A 11 12.53 -27.26 0.37
CA TYR A 11 13.66 -26.93 1.25
C TYR A 11 14.74 -28.01 1.21
N LEU A 12 15.99 -27.66 1.55
CA LEU A 12 17.11 -28.60 1.58
C LEU A 12 16.90 -29.68 2.65
N LYS A 13 17.13 -30.95 2.32
CA LYS A 13 16.90 -32.08 3.26
C LYS A 13 17.77 -32.01 4.52
N ASP A 14 18.94 -31.41 4.39
CA ASP A 14 19.94 -31.16 5.43
C ASP A 14 19.92 -29.70 5.91
N ARG A 15 18.80 -29.00 5.72
CA ARG A 15 18.67 -27.62 6.18
C ARG A 15 18.86 -27.56 7.69
N HIS A 16 19.89 -26.82 8.10
CA HIS A 16 20.11 -26.42 9.48
C HIS A 16 19.12 -25.29 9.83
N ASN A 17 18.60 -25.30 11.05
CA ASN A 17 17.53 -24.42 11.55
C ASN A 17 16.20 -24.64 10.79
N PRO A 18 15.54 -25.80 10.96
CA PRO A 18 14.27 -26.11 10.30
C PRO A 18 13.15 -25.11 10.65
N GLU A 19 13.22 -24.45 11.81
CA GLU A 19 12.30 -23.39 12.23
C GLU A 19 12.20 -22.24 11.22
N GLU A 20 13.29 -21.93 10.50
CA GLU A 20 13.30 -20.89 9.47
C GLU A 20 12.39 -21.22 8.27
N VAL A 21 12.17 -22.50 7.97
CA VAL A 21 11.25 -22.92 6.89
C VAL A 21 9.81 -22.63 7.29
N PHE A 22 9.46 -22.89 8.54
CA PHE A 22 8.14 -22.59 9.08
C PHE A 22 7.92 -21.07 9.16
N GLU A 23 8.95 -20.32 9.55
CA GLU A 23 8.92 -18.85 9.53
C GLU A 23 8.73 -18.31 8.09
N ALA A 24 9.48 -18.84 7.12
CA ALA A 24 9.32 -18.48 5.71
C ALA A 24 7.90 -18.75 5.21
N MET A 25 7.35 -19.93 5.50
CA MET A 25 5.98 -20.29 5.14
C MET A 25 4.96 -19.33 5.77
N ALA A 26 5.12 -19.00 7.05
CA ALA A 26 4.26 -18.04 7.74
C ALA A 26 4.32 -16.65 7.08
N LEU A 27 5.51 -16.19 6.69
CA LEU A 27 5.69 -14.92 5.98
C LEU A 27 5.00 -14.93 4.61
N TYR A 28 5.13 -15.99 3.81
CA TYR A 28 4.42 -16.10 2.53
C TYR A 28 2.90 -16.11 2.70
N ILE A 29 2.39 -16.87 3.68
CA ILE A 29 0.96 -16.89 4.01
C ILE A 29 0.46 -15.49 4.36
N ASN A 30 1.20 -14.76 5.19
CA ASN A 30 0.83 -13.40 5.59
C ASN A 30 0.93 -12.41 4.42
N ALA A 31 1.96 -12.51 3.58
CA ALA A 31 2.11 -11.67 2.40
C ALA A 31 0.95 -11.88 1.41
N TYR A 32 0.57 -13.13 1.16
CA TYR A 32 -0.56 -13.44 0.30
C TYR A 32 -1.92 -13.03 0.89
N ARG A 33 -2.10 -13.10 2.22
CA ARG A 33 -3.33 -12.61 2.86
C ARG A 33 -3.49 -11.12 2.63
N ASP A 34 -2.43 -10.35 2.86
CA ASP A 34 -2.43 -8.90 2.64
C ASP A 34 -2.64 -8.56 1.17
N PHE A 35 -2.01 -9.31 0.27
CA PHE A 35 -2.23 -9.16 -1.16
C PHE A 35 -3.68 -9.43 -1.56
N GLY A 36 -4.27 -10.52 -1.07
CA GLY A 36 -5.69 -10.80 -1.27
C GLY A 36 -6.59 -9.67 -0.77
N GLN A 37 -6.25 -9.06 0.36
CA GLN A 37 -6.97 -7.89 0.87
C GLN A 37 -6.86 -6.68 -0.06
N VAL A 38 -5.67 -6.44 -0.64
CA VAL A 38 -5.45 -5.38 -1.66
C VAL A 38 -6.37 -5.61 -2.86
N LEU A 39 -6.44 -6.84 -3.39
CA LEU A 39 -7.31 -7.19 -4.51
C LEU A 39 -8.80 -7.07 -4.17
N SER A 40 -9.20 -7.45 -2.95
CA SER A 40 -10.60 -7.34 -2.52
C SER A 40 -11.03 -5.89 -2.37
N ASN A 41 -10.17 -5.06 -1.77
CA ASN A 41 -10.44 -3.65 -1.55
C ASN A 41 -10.52 -2.87 -2.86
N SER A 42 -9.76 -3.27 -3.89
CA SER A 42 -9.74 -2.57 -5.18
C SER A 42 -11.08 -2.59 -5.92
N ILE A 43 -11.94 -3.55 -5.60
CA ILE A 43 -13.30 -3.68 -6.16
C ILE A 43 -14.40 -3.43 -5.12
N GLY A 44 -14.04 -2.88 -3.96
CA GLY A 44 -15.00 -2.51 -2.90
C GLY A 44 -15.64 -3.70 -2.17
N ILE A 45 -15.05 -4.89 -2.24
CA ILE A 45 -15.55 -6.08 -1.54
C ILE A 45 -14.77 -6.26 -0.24
N LYS A 46 -15.47 -6.66 0.83
CA LYS A 46 -14.83 -7.14 2.05
C LYS A 46 -14.73 -8.66 2.01
N ALA A 47 -13.54 -9.15 1.67
CA ALA A 47 -13.22 -10.56 1.72
C ALA A 47 -12.23 -10.86 2.85
N ASP A 48 -12.38 -12.05 3.45
CA ASP A 48 -11.39 -12.62 4.37
C ASP A 48 -10.79 -13.88 3.74
N PHE A 49 -9.45 -13.94 3.70
CA PHE A 49 -8.70 -15.07 3.15
C PHE A 49 -8.14 -15.94 4.29
N ASN A 50 -8.48 -17.22 4.29
CA ASN A 50 -7.94 -18.19 5.25
C ASN A 50 -6.98 -19.16 4.57
N PHE A 51 -5.84 -19.40 5.21
CA PHE A 51 -4.87 -20.41 4.78
C PHE A 51 -4.98 -21.61 5.71
N GLN A 52 -4.99 -22.80 5.12
CA GLN A 52 -4.88 -24.05 5.87
C GLN A 52 -3.49 -24.67 5.60
N LEU A 53 -2.92 -25.28 6.62
CA LEU A 53 -1.77 -26.17 6.43
C LEU A 53 -2.30 -27.52 5.96
N ASN A 54 -1.86 -27.96 4.79
CA ASN A 54 -2.43 -29.17 4.17
C ASN A 54 -1.47 -30.35 4.25
N GLU A 55 -0.20 -30.14 3.91
CA GLU A 55 0.74 -31.24 3.82
C GLU A 55 2.17 -30.83 4.22
N ILE A 56 2.83 -31.70 5.00
CA ILE A 56 4.25 -31.63 5.30
C ILE A 56 4.88 -32.93 4.81
N LYS A 57 5.85 -32.84 3.91
CA LYS A 57 6.62 -33.97 3.36
C LYS A 57 8.11 -33.78 3.65
N SER A 58 8.89 -34.86 3.62
CA SER A 58 10.34 -34.74 3.70
C SER A 58 10.86 -33.89 2.53
N GLY A 59 11.52 -32.77 2.83
CA GLY A 59 12.03 -31.82 1.84
C GLY A 59 11.00 -30.83 1.27
N SER A 60 9.74 -30.84 1.74
CA SER A 60 8.78 -29.79 1.33
C SER A 60 7.66 -29.50 2.34
N ILE A 61 7.23 -28.25 2.42
CA ILE A 61 6.03 -27.83 3.15
C ILE A 61 5.04 -27.25 2.15
N LEU A 62 3.79 -27.67 2.21
CA LEU A 62 2.69 -27.19 1.36
C LEU A 62 1.57 -26.61 2.22
N SER A 63 1.30 -25.32 2.05
CA SER A 63 0.07 -24.70 2.54
C SER A 63 -0.87 -24.47 1.38
N LYS A 64 -2.16 -24.74 1.58
CA LYS A 64 -3.17 -24.38 0.60
C LYS A 64 -4.05 -23.26 1.14
N LEU A 65 -4.28 -22.28 0.29
CA LEU A 65 -5.27 -21.25 0.46
C LEU A 65 -6.62 -21.81 0.04
N SER A 66 -7.53 -21.88 1.00
CA SER A 66 -8.95 -22.10 0.75
C SER A 66 -9.70 -20.85 1.18
N VAL A 67 -10.34 -20.19 0.22
CA VAL A 67 -11.27 -19.10 0.55
C VAL A 67 -12.32 -19.64 1.53
N ILE A 68 -12.65 -18.85 2.55
CA ILE A 68 -13.74 -19.21 3.47
C ILE A 68 -15.03 -19.36 2.64
N PRO A 69 -15.63 -20.55 2.58
CA PRO A 69 -16.85 -20.76 1.80
C PRO A 69 -17.93 -19.76 2.19
N GLY A 70 -18.55 -19.11 1.20
CA GLY A 70 -19.65 -18.15 1.40
C GLY A 70 -19.23 -16.68 1.61
N LYS A 71 -17.93 -16.35 1.66
CA LYS A 71 -17.46 -14.94 1.73
C LYS A 71 -17.03 -14.35 0.38
N ILE A 72 -16.56 -15.18 -0.55
CA ILE A 72 -16.20 -14.76 -1.92
C ILE A 72 -16.76 -15.81 -2.88
N ASP A 73 -17.35 -15.36 -3.99
CA ASP A 73 -17.76 -16.22 -5.09
C ASP A 73 -16.53 -16.91 -5.72
N GLU A 74 -16.69 -18.13 -6.22
CA GLU A 74 -15.65 -18.85 -6.95
C GLU A 74 -15.11 -18.06 -8.15
N ILE A 75 -15.95 -17.29 -8.83
CA ILE A 75 -15.53 -16.45 -9.96
C ILE A 75 -14.55 -15.37 -9.50
N LEU A 76 -14.86 -14.71 -8.39
CA LEU A 76 -14.01 -13.67 -7.80
C LEU A 76 -12.69 -14.25 -7.30
N ALA A 77 -12.74 -15.41 -6.63
CA ALA A 77 -11.54 -16.09 -6.17
C ALA A 77 -10.63 -16.49 -7.35
N ASN A 78 -11.20 -17.00 -8.45
CA ASN A 78 -10.45 -17.28 -9.68
C ASN A 78 -9.82 -16.02 -10.26
N ALA A 79 -10.55 -14.90 -10.29
CA ALA A 79 -10.00 -13.63 -10.78
C ALA A 79 -8.79 -13.19 -9.96
N PHE A 80 -8.89 -13.23 -8.63
CA PHE A 80 -7.78 -12.89 -7.75
C PHE A 80 -6.56 -13.78 -7.95
N TYR A 81 -6.77 -15.10 -8.12
CA TYR A 81 -5.66 -16.03 -8.33
C TYR A 81 -4.99 -15.85 -9.68
N ASN A 82 -5.76 -15.61 -10.75
CA ASN A 82 -5.23 -15.37 -12.09
C ASN A 82 -4.43 -14.06 -12.13
N SER A 83 -4.99 -12.98 -11.60
CA SER A 83 -4.30 -11.68 -11.57
C SER A 83 -3.06 -11.70 -10.69
N GLY A 84 -3.09 -12.46 -9.59
CA GLY A 84 -1.89 -12.72 -8.79
C GLY A 84 -0.82 -13.50 -9.56
N ASP A 85 -1.19 -14.56 -10.28
CA ASP A 85 -0.27 -15.33 -11.12
C ASP A 85 0.40 -14.44 -12.18
N GLU A 86 -0.37 -13.58 -12.86
CA GLU A 86 0.16 -12.61 -13.83
C GLU A 86 1.19 -11.66 -13.19
N LEU A 87 0.89 -11.08 -12.01
CA LEU A 87 1.83 -10.22 -11.29
C LEU A 87 3.13 -10.96 -10.93
N PHE A 88 3.04 -12.16 -10.36
CA PHE A 88 4.24 -12.87 -9.92
C PHE A 88 5.06 -13.44 -11.08
N ARG A 89 4.44 -13.69 -12.25
CA ARG A 89 5.15 -13.94 -13.49
C ARG A 89 5.94 -12.73 -13.94
N GLU A 90 5.35 -11.54 -13.88
CA GLU A 90 6.07 -10.29 -14.19
C GLU A 90 7.29 -10.10 -13.27
N LEU A 91 7.13 -10.38 -11.97
CA LEU A 91 8.24 -10.34 -11.00
C LEU A 91 9.30 -11.44 -11.21
N THR A 92 9.06 -12.41 -12.11
CA THR A 92 10.04 -13.48 -12.36
C THR A 92 11.28 -12.95 -13.07
N ASP A 93 11.10 -11.98 -13.96
CA ASP A 93 12.18 -11.40 -14.78
C ASP A 93 12.76 -10.11 -14.18
N ILE A 94 12.25 -9.69 -13.02
CA ILE A 94 12.65 -8.47 -12.31
C ILE A 94 13.48 -8.83 -11.08
N GLU A 95 14.64 -8.21 -10.92
CA GLU A 95 15.46 -8.40 -9.71
C GLU A 95 15.01 -7.50 -8.56
N THR A 96 14.67 -6.23 -8.83
CA THR A 96 14.29 -5.27 -7.80
C THR A 96 13.11 -4.39 -8.19
N THR A 97 12.36 -3.95 -7.18
CA THR A 97 11.32 -2.92 -7.28
C THR A 97 11.59 -1.87 -6.20
N ASP A 98 11.97 -0.67 -6.63
CA ASP A 98 12.58 0.37 -5.81
C ASP A 98 11.84 1.71 -5.84
N THR A 99 11.16 2.05 -6.95
CA THR A 99 10.54 3.38 -7.15
C THR A 99 9.01 3.36 -7.18
N GLU A 100 8.41 4.55 -6.99
CA GLU A 100 6.96 4.75 -7.09
C GLU A 100 6.44 4.39 -8.49
N GLU A 101 7.15 4.76 -9.56
CA GLU A 101 6.74 4.45 -10.94
C GLU A 101 6.76 2.95 -11.25
N GLN A 102 7.69 2.19 -10.64
CA GLN A 102 7.71 0.74 -10.78
C GLN A 102 6.51 0.11 -10.06
N VAL A 103 6.15 0.61 -8.88
CA VAL A 103 4.93 0.15 -8.18
C VAL A 103 3.67 0.54 -8.96
N GLU A 104 3.63 1.73 -9.56
CA GLU A 104 2.53 2.16 -10.43
C GLU A 104 2.37 1.21 -11.61
N THR A 105 3.46 0.84 -12.28
CA THR A 105 3.44 -0.09 -13.41
C THR A 105 2.86 -1.45 -13.00
N LEU A 106 3.32 -2.00 -11.87
CA LEU A 106 2.79 -3.25 -11.32
C LEU A 106 1.32 -3.15 -10.96
N ALA A 107 0.89 -2.02 -10.37
CA ALA A 107 -0.49 -1.78 -10.01
C ALA A 107 -1.40 -1.71 -11.25
N VAL A 108 -1.02 -0.96 -12.28
CA VAL A 108 -1.79 -0.84 -13.54
C VAL A 108 -1.88 -2.17 -14.27
N ASN A 109 -0.80 -2.95 -14.29
CA ASN A 109 -0.81 -4.30 -14.88
C ASN A 109 -1.76 -5.23 -14.11
N LEU A 110 -1.73 -5.15 -12.77
CA LEU A 110 -2.61 -5.92 -11.91
C LEU A 110 -4.09 -5.51 -12.04
N GLU A 111 -4.38 -4.22 -12.14
CA GLU A 111 -5.72 -3.68 -12.44
C GLU A 111 -6.23 -4.19 -13.79
N THR A 112 -5.38 -4.15 -14.81
CA THR A 112 -5.69 -4.65 -16.16
C THR A 112 -5.96 -6.15 -16.14
N ALA A 113 -5.15 -6.93 -15.41
CA ALA A 113 -5.34 -8.35 -15.23
C ALA A 113 -6.65 -8.65 -14.49
N LEU A 114 -6.95 -7.92 -13.42
CA LEU A 114 -8.19 -8.06 -12.66
C LEU A 114 -9.41 -7.75 -13.54
N ALA A 115 -9.41 -6.61 -14.23
CA ALA A 115 -10.53 -6.20 -15.07
C ALA A 115 -10.87 -7.23 -16.16
N LYS A 116 -9.85 -7.90 -16.73
CA LYS A 116 -10.04 -9.00 -17.70
C LYS A 116 -10.68 -10.25 -17.09
N ASN A 117 -10.41 -10.51 -15.82
CA ASN A 117 -10.87 -11.73 -15.13
C ASN A 117 -12.16 -11.51 -14.31
N LEU A 118 -12.58 -10.27 -14.09
CA LEU A 118 -13.78 -9.92 -13.32
C LEU A 118 -15.06 -9.97 -14.20
N PRO A 119 -16.23 -10.31 -13.62
CA PRO A 119 -17.52 -10.14 -14.27
C PRO A 119 -17.79 -8.68 -14.63
N GLN A 120 -18.47 -8.44 -15.77
CA GLN A 120 -18.80 -7.10 -16.27
C GLN A 120 -19.65 -6.23 -15.31
N GLN A 121 -20.29 -6.83 -14.30
CA GLN A 121 -21.10 -6.08 -13.32
C GLN A 121 -20.27 -5.51 -12.16
N ILE A 122 -18.98 -5.85 -12.06
CA ILE A 122 -18.10 -5.36 -11.01
C ILE A 122 -17.42 -4.07 -11.49
N ALA A 123 -17.27 -3.10 -10.57
CA ALA A 123 -16.57 -1.85 -10.86
C ALA A 123 -15.12 -2.12 -11.30
N ASP A 124 -14.58 -1.21 -12.11
CA ASP A 124 -13.19 -1.28 -12.51
C ASP A 124 -12.27 -1.29 -11.27
N PRO A 125 -11.33 -2.24 -11.18
CA PRO A 125 -10.45 -2.36 -10.04
C PRO A 125 -9.54 -1.13 -9.93
N ASN A 126 -9.40 -0.60 -8.71
CA ASN A 126 -8.43 0.44 -8.39
C ASN A 126 -7.53 0.00 -7.24
N ILE A 127 -6.30 -0.40 -7.56
CA ILE A 127 -5.35 -0.95 -6.60
C ILE A 127 -4.71 0.21 -5.81
N ASP A 128 -4.77 0.12 -4.49
CA ASP A 128 -4.04 1.05 -3.64
C ASP A 128 -2.52 0.75 -3.73
N ARG A 129 -1.76 1.67 -4.34
CA ARG A 129 -0.32 1.52 -4.58
C ARG A 129 0.47 1.39 -3.28
N GLN A 130 0.08 2.12 -2.25
CA GLN A 130 0.73 2.06 -0.95
C GLN A 130 0.49 0.71 -0.28
N ASN A 131 -0.75 0.23 -0.25
CA ASN A 131 -1.06 -1.09 0.30
C ASN A 131 -0.47 -2.23 -0.53
N LEU A 132 -0.39 -2.10 -1.86
CA LEU A 132 0.35 -3.02 -2.72
C LEU A 132 1.83 -3.08 -2.34
N SER A 133 2.47 -1.92 -2.13
CA SER A 133 3.88 -1.86 -1.75
C SER A 133 4.18 -2.55 -0.42
N PHE A 134 3.27 -2.47 0.57
CA PHE A 134 3.39 -3.23 1.83
C PHE A 134 3.29 -4.75 1.60
N ALA A 135 2.39 -5.20 0.72
CA ALA A 135 2.28 -6.62 0.38
C ALA A 135 3.56 -7.10 -0.33
N LEU A 136 4.06 -6.32 -1.29
CA LEU A 136 5.32 -6.59 -2.01
C LEU A 136 6.53 -6.65 -1.06
N GLU A 137 6.64 -5.73 -0.10
CA GLU A 137 7.66 -5.74 0.94
C GLU A 137 7.61 -7.03 1.78
N LYS A 138 6.42 -7.53 2.10
CA LYS A 138 6.25 -8.80 2.82
C LYS A 138 6.69 -10.01 1.99
N PHE A 139 6.41 -10.04 0.69
CA PHE A 139 6.94 -11.07 -0.21
C PHE A 139 8.47 -11.03 -0.28
N SER A 140 9.06 -9.83 -0.38
CA SER A 140 10.51 -9.63 -0.35
C SER A 140 11.12 -10.15 0.95
N THR A 141 10.46 -9.90 2.08
CA THR A 141 10.88 -10.40 3.41
C THR A 141 10.80 -11.93 3.48
N ALA A 142 9.75 -12.54 2.94
CA ALA A 142 9.64 -14.00 2.86
C ALA A 142 10.75 -14.62 1.99
N ASN A 143 11.06 -13.99 0.84
CA ASN A 143 12.14 -14.40 -0.05
C ASN A 143 13.52 -14.42 0.64
N GLN A 144 13.76 -13.52 1.60
CA GLN A 144 15.05 -13.48 2.33
C GLN A 144 15.28 -14.70 3.23
N LYS A 145 14.22 -15.43 3.60
CA LYS A 145 14.33 -16.66 4.41
C LYS A 145 14.61 -17.91 3.59
N ILE A 146 14.48 -17.82 2.27
CA ILE A 146 14.76 -18.92 1.34
C ILE A 146 16.26 -18.98 1.07
N LYS A 147 16.85 -20.17 1.30
CA LYS A 147 18.29 -20.39 1.11
C LYS A 147 18.61 -20.65 -0.37
N PRO A 148 19.88 -20.48 -0.79
CA PRO A 148 20.29 -20.90 -2.13
C PRO A 148 19.90 -22.37 -2.41
N ASN A 149 19.48 -22.66 -3.63
CA ASN A 149 19.01 -23.98 -4.10
C ASN A 149 17.65 -24.46 -3.55
N GLU A 150 16.98 -23.66 -2.73
CA GLU A 150 15.58 -23.87 -2.40
C GLU A 150 14.67 -23.18 -3.42
N SER A 151 13.40 -23.56 -3.43
CA SER A 151 12.43 -22.94 -4.31
C SER A 151 11.06 -22.83 -3.69
N VAL A 152 10.36 -21.78 -4.10
CA VAL A 152 8.95 -21.58 -3.78
C VAL A 152 8.17 -21.79 -5.05
N ILE A 153 7.18 -22.66 -4.99
CA ILE A 153 6.27 -22.98 -6.09
C ILE A 153 4.89 -22.54 -5.64
N ILE A 154 4.24 -21.75 -6.48
CA ILE A 154 2.85 -21.37 -6.29
C ILE A 154 2.05 -22.07 -7.38
N THR A 155 0.94 -22.68 -6.96
CA THR A 155 0.03 -23.39 -7.85
C THR A 155 -1.35 -22.78 -7.74
N SER A 156 -1.93 -22.36 -8.86
CA SER A 156 -3.34 -22.02 -8.98
C SER A 156 -4.05 -23.07 -9.83
N ASN A 157 -5.13 -23.65 -9.31
CA ASN A 157 -5.95 -24.61 -10.04
C ASN A 157 -7.09 -23.94 -10.83
N SER A 158 -7.03 -22.63 -11.05
CA SER A 158 -8.12 -21.85 -11.66
C SER A 158 -8.41 -22.19 -13.12
N ASN A 159 -7.45 -22.69 -13.92
CA ASN A 159 -7.76 -23.20 -15.28
C ASN A 159 -6.72 -24.10 -15.97
N ASN A 160 -5.61 -24.53 -15.36
CA ASN A 160 -4.68 -25.49 -16.01
C ASN A 160 -3.61 -26.13 -15.09
N ASN A 161 -3.82 -26.17 -13.75
CA ASN A 161 -2.79 -26.55 -12.78
C ASN A 161 -1.43 -25.89 -13.10
N GLN A 162 -1.45 -24.58 -13.33
CA GLN A 162 -0.22 -23.88 -13.64
C GLN A 162 0.58 -23.73 -12.34
N ASN A 163 1.68 -24.47 -12.29
CA ASN A 163 2.72 -24.30 -11.29
C ASN A 163 3.67 -23.25 -11.81
N PHE A 164 3.93 -22.20 -11.04
CA PHE A 164 5.00 -21.27 -11.32
C PHE A 164 6.02 -21.29 -10.20
N LYS A 165 7.30 -21.22 -10.58
CA LYS A 165 8.40 -21.09 -9.64
C LYS A 165 8.58 -19.60 -9.35
N PHE A 166 8.36 -19.21 -8.10
CA PHE A 166 8.52 -17.83 -7.70
C PHE A 166 9.99 -17.41 -7.74
N ASN A 167 10.26 -16.19 -8.18
CA ASN A 167 11.59 -15.61 -8.14
C ASN A 167 11.96 -15.24 -6.70
N THR A 168 12.62 -16.17 -6.01
CA THR A 168 13.08 -15.99 -4.62
C THR A 168 14.26 -15.02 -4.50
N LYS A 169 14.82 -14.55 -5.63
CA LYS A 169 15.87 -13.52 -5.66
C LYS A 169 15.31 -12.11 -5.77
N TRP A 170 14.05 -11.94 -6.20
CA TRP A 170 13.42 -10.64 -6.28
C TRP A 170 13.39 -9.94 -4.91
N ARG A 171 13.66 -8.63 -4.90
CA ARG A 171 13.64 -7.78 -3.70
C ARG A 171 12.81 -6.52 -3.94
N PHE A 172 12.01 -6.17 -2.95
CA PHE A 172 11.43 -4.84 -2.82
C PHE A 172 12.42 -3.96 -2.05
N GLY A 173 12.99 -2.94 -2.70
CA GLY A 173 13.91 -1.97 -2.11
C GLY A 173 13.29 -0.59 -1.84
N GLY A 174 12.04 -0.39 -2.29
CA GLY A 174 11.25 0.79 -1.94
C GLY A 174 10.90 0.85 -0.45
N LYS A 175 10.42 2.01 0.00
CA LYS A 175 9.92 2.21 1.37
C LYS A 175 8.45 2.61 1.34
N PRO A 176 7.51 1.67 1.59
CA PRO A 176 6.06 1.91 1.47
C PRO A 176 5.53 3.14 2.22
N ARG A 177 6.15 3.47 3.35
CA ARG A 177 5.77 4.61 4.20
C ARG A 177 6.29 5.96 3.70
N GLU A 178 7.34 5.96 2.89
CA GLU A 178 8.06 7.17 2.48
C GLU A 178 7.93 7.45 0.97
N MET A 179 7.55 6.46 0.17
CA MET A 179 7.57 6.59 -1.30
C MET A 179 6.30 7.19 -1.92
N PHE A 180 5.22 7.36 -1.16
CA PHE A 180 3.94 7.93 -1.65
C PHE A 180 3.59 9.24 -0.93
N LEU A 181 4.55 10.16 -0.82
CA LEU A 181 4.36 11.45 -0.12
C LEU A 181 3.70 12.52 -1.02
N GLY A 182 3.54 12.23 -2.32
CA GLY A 182 3.06 13.17 -3.33
C GLY A 182 4.07 14.29 -3.61
N SER A 183 3.67 15.22 -4.49
CA SER A 183 4.42 16.45 -4.72
C SER A 183 3.98 17.53 -3.74
N THR A 184 4.94 18.22 -3.12
CA THR A 184 4.66 19.48 -2.41
C THR A 184 4.81 20.61 -3.41
N GLU A 185 3.70 21.22 -3.81
CA GLU A 185 3.71 22.43 -4.63
C GLU A 185 3.70 23.67 -3.72
N SER A 186 4.66 24.57 -3.95
CA SER A 186 4.66 25.89 -3.32
C SER A 186 3.98 26.87 -4.26
N ILE A 187 2.83 27.38 -3.85
CA ILE A 187 2.08 28.40 -4.59
C ILE A 187 2.22 29.75 -3.90
N GLU A 188 2.65 30.77 -4.63
CA GLU A 188 2.57 32.17 -4.19
C GLU A 188 1.16 32.69 -4.50
N LEU A 189 0.43 33.08 -3.46
CA LEU A 189 -0.94 33.59 -3.59
C LEU A 189 -1.14 34.81 -2.69
N ASN A 190 -1.86 35.80 -3.21
CA ASN A 190 -2.38 36.89 -2.40
C ASN A 190 -3.57 36.36 -1.61
N ASP A 191 -3.40 36.22 -0.30
CA ASP A 191 -4.43 35.68 0.58
C ASP A 191 -5.06 36.76 1.45
N LYS A 192 -6.33 36.57 1.78
CA LYS A 192 -7.03 37.35 2.79
C LYS A 192 -7.05 36.56 4.09
N LEU A 193 -6.56 37.16 5.16
CA LEU A 193 -6.42 36.50 6.46
C LEU A 193 -7.40 37.07 7.49
N TYR A 194 -8.10 36.19 8.20
CA TYR A 194 -8.82 36.57 9.43
C TYR A 194 -7.89 36.47 10.64
N VAL A 195 -7.82 37.55 11.41
CA VAL A 195 -7.05 37.60 12.66
C VAL A 195 -7.98 37.38 13.86
N THR A 196 -7.49 36.61 14.83
CA THR A 196 -8.22 36.28 16.08
C THR A 196 -7.50 36.76 17.35
N VAL A 197 -6.57 37.70 17.21
CA VAL A 197 -5.71 38.21 18.28
C VAL A 197 -6.18 39.60 18.70
N SER A 198 -6.14 39.87 20.00
CA SER A 198 -6.50 41.18 20.55
C SER A 198 -5.38 42.22 20.31
N VAL A 199 -5.75 43.49 20.14
CA VAL A 199 -4.86 44.62 19.79
C VAL A 199 -3.59 44.71 20.65
N ASN A 200 -3.68 44.33 21.93
CA ASN A 200 -2.61 44.47 22.92
C ASN A 200 -1.51 43.40 22.83
N GLU A 201 -1.69 42.36 22.00
CA GLU A 201 -0.77 41.22 21.90
C GLU A 201 0.15 41.30 20.67
N GLY A 202 0.41 42.50 20.15
CA GLY A 202 1.11 42.70 18.87
C GLY A 202 2.46 41.99 18.72
N ASN A 203 3.28 41.89 19.78
CA ASN A 203 4.58 41.20 19.74
C ASN A 203 4.51 39.67 19.86
N SER A 204 3.30 39.10 19.99
CA SER A 204 3.09 37.66 20.11
C SER A 204 3.07 36.94 18.76
N VAL A 205 2.96 35.62 18.78
CA VAL A 205 2.63 34.83 17.58
C VAL A 205 1.14 34.95 17.33
N TRP A 206 0.78 35.51 16.18
CA TRP A 206 -0.61 35.71 15.80
C TRP A 206 -1.18 34.47 15.13
N SER A 207 -2.45 34.17 15.42
CA SER A 207 -3.21 33.13 14.74
C SER A 207 -4.07 33.74 13.63
N PHE A 208 -3.80 33.30 12.40
CA PHE A 208 -4.48 33.70 11.19
C PHE A 208 -5.34 32.54 10.66
N ARG A 209 -6.47 32.82 10.04
CA ARG A 209 -7.18 31.88 9.18
C ARG A 209 -7.10 32.35 7.74
N SER A 210 -6.44 31.55 6.91
CA SER A 210 -6.39 31.69 5.46
C SER A 210 -7.75 31.42 4.85
N ILE A 211 -8.26 32.35 4.04
CA ILE A 211 -9.50 32.12 3.28
C ILE A 211 -9.22 31.19 2.10
N SER A 212 -8.10 31.38 1.41
CA SER A 212 -7.78 30.62 0.20
C SER A 212 -7.43 29.16 0.48
N LEU A 213 -6.78 28.87 1.62
CA LEU A 213 -6.37 27.51 2.00
C LEU A 213 -7.32 26.84 3.01
N ASP A 214 -8.30 27.58 3.53
CA ASP A 214 -9.14 27.21 4.69
C ASP A 214 -8.34 26.59 5.86
N LYS A 215 -7.14 27.13 6.10
CA LYS A 215 -6.19 26.64 7.12
C LYS A 215 -5.89 27.70 8.16
N ARG A 216 -5.59 27.25 9.38
CA ARG A 216 -5.04 28.11 10.43
C ARG A 216 -3.53 28.17 10.29
N LEU A 217 -3.00 29.39 10.31
CA LEU A 217 -1.58 29.69 10.23
C LEU A 217 -1.18 30.45 11.49
N SER A 218 0.07 30.34 11.91
CA SER A 218 0.59 31.09 13.05
C SER A 218 1.90 31.75 12.68
N GLY A 219 2.03 33.05 12.96
CA GLY A 219 3.20 33.82 12.54
C GLY A 219 3.37 35.10 13.33
N ARG A 220 4.59 35.64 13.35
CA ARG A 220 4.87 36.96 13.92
C ARG A 220 4.81 38.00 12.82
N ILE A 221 4.21 39.14 13.12
CA ILE A 221 4.28 40.30 12.23
C ILE A 221 5.71 40.85 12.26
N THR A 222 6.38 40.84 11.11
CA THR A 222 7.76 41.34 10.97
C THR A 222 7.82 42.83 10.65
N HIS A 223 6.73 43.42 10.16
CA HIS A 223 6.64 44.82 9.78
C HIS A 223 6.44 45.74 11.01
N LYS A 224 7.55 46.07 11.69
CA LYS A 224 7.58 46.77 12.98
C LYS A 224 6.80 48.09 13.00
N GLU A 225 6.99 48.95 12.00
CA GLU A 225 6.35 50.27 11.95
C GLU A 225 4.81 50.16 11.88
N TRP A 226 4.30 49.16 11.16
CA TRP A 226 2.86 48.92 11.07
C TRP A 226 2.32 48.42 12.41
N LEU A 227 3.06 47.51 13.04
CA LEU A 227 2.69 46.92 14.32
C LEU A 227 2.64 47.98 15.43
N GLU A 228 3.62 48.88 15.48
CA GLU A 228 3.66 50.00 16.43
C GLU A 228 2.46 50.93 16.23
N ARG A 229 2.18 51.34 14.98
CA ARG A 229 1.00 52.17 14.67
C ARG A 229 -0.32 51.48 15.03
N TYR A 230 -0.39 50.16 14.87
CA TYR A 230 -1.57 49.39 15.25
C TYR A 230 -1.74 49.29 16.78
N GLN A 231 -0.65 49.06 17.51
CA GLN A 231 -0.66 48.99 18.98
C GLN A 231 -0.94 50.35 19.63
N ASP A 232 -0.50 51.45 19.01
CA ASP A 232 -0.76 52.82 19.47
C ASP A 232 -2.18 53.32 19.14
N GLY A 233 -3.01 52.49 18.50
CA GLY A 233 -4.38 52.85 18.12
C GLY A 233 -4.46 53.88 16.99
N LEU A 234 -3.36 54.11 16.25
CA LEU A 234 -3.33 54.95 15.05
C LEU A 234 -3.93 54.24 13.83
N ILE A 235 -4.11 52.92 13.93
CA ILE A 235 -4.85 52.09 12.99
C ILE A 235 -6.07 51.54 13.75
N PRO A 236 -7.28 51.55 13.17
CA PRO A 236 -8.47 50.99 13.80
C PRO A 236 -8.25 49.55 14.25
N ALA A 237 -8.78 49.19 15.41
CA ALA A 237 -8.72 47.84 15.94
C ALA A 237 -9.37 46.86 14.95
N ILE A 238 -8.64 45.81 14.57
CA ILE A 238 -9.13 44.73 13.73
C ILE A 238 -10.03 43.85 14.61
N GLY A 239 -11.33 43.92 14.34
CA GLY A 239 -12.35 43.14 15.01
C GLY A 239 -12.39 41.68 14.55
N PRO A 240 -13.12 40.82 15.29
CA PRO A 240 -13.35 39.46 14.84
C PRO A 240 -14.16 39.47 13.53
N LYS A 241 -13.55 38.94 12.45
CA LYS A 241 -14.03 38.89 11.05
C LYS A 241 -13.64 40.08 10.16
N ASP A 242 -12.72 40.94 10.61
CA ASP A 242 -12.15 41.94 9.71
C ASP A 242 -11.16 41.29 8.74
N ILE A 243 -11.12 41.81 7.51
CA ILE A 243 -10.28 41.34 6.41
C ILE A 243 -9.05 42.24 6.32
N ILE A 244 -7.86 41.63 6.37
CA ILE A 244 -6.59 42.32 6.07
C ILE A 244 -6.25 42.03 4.61
N ASP A 245 -6.07 43.10 3.83
CA ASP A 245 -5.62 43.11 2.42
C ASP A 245 -4.15 43.54 2.32
#